data_AF-A0A660WHH8-F1
#
_entry.id   AF-A0A660WHH8-F1
#
_cell.length_a   1.000
_cell.length_b   1.000
_cell.length_c   1.000
_cell.angle_alpha   90.00
_cell.angle_beta   90.00
_cell.angle_gamma   90.00
#
_symmetry.space_group_name_H-M   'P 1'
#
loop_
_entity.id
_entity.type
_entity.pdbx_description
1 polymer ?
#
loop_
_entity_poly.entity_id
_entity_poly.type
_entity_poly.pdbx_seq_one_letter_code
_entity_poly.pdbx_strand_id
1 'polypeptide(L)'
;MNKSLMTVRHVYVSRGDCCCISFGAELMEIRGPGDVSKTTRIESVKRSTGSVGPEAAHAGREDTVEFSQISRLLSKLSSTPEVRHDRVEEIRAEIERGEYMTDEKLNAAMNRLLDLLS
;
A
#
# COMPACT_ATOMS: atom_id res chain seq x y z
N MET A 1 6.21 -24.09 33.55
CA MET A 1 6.43 -23.80 32.10
C MET A 1 5.30 -22.89 31.65
N ASN A 2 5.57 -21.58 31.64
CA ASN A 2 4.56 -20.53 31.61
C ASN A 2 4.15 -20.23 30.17
N LYS A 3 2.89 -20.53 29.81
CA LYS A 3 2.31 -20.14 28.52
C LYS A 3 1.87 -18.68 28.60
N SER A 4 2.66 -17.79 28.01
CA SER A 4 2.32 -16.36 27.90
C SER A 4 1.22 -16.19 26.85
N LEU A 5 0.00 -15.98 27.32
CA LEU A 5 -1.17 -15.67 26.50
C LEU A 5 -0.98 -14.31 25.80
N MET A 6 -0.81 -14.31 24.49
CA MET A 6 -0.86 -13.08 23.68
C MET A 6 -2.33 -12.70 23.45
N THR A 7 -2.80 -11.72 24.20
CA THR A 7 -4.12 -11.10 24.02
C THR A 7 -4.09 -10.21 22.77
N VAL A 8 -4.80 -10.63 21.72
CA VAL A 8 -5.05 -9.79 20.53
C VAL A 8 -6.09 -8.73 20.90
N ARG A 9 -5.65 -7.49 21.09
CA ARG A 9 -6.55 -6.35 21.24
C ARG A 9 -6.95 -5.84 19.86
N HIS A 10 -8.19 -6.08 19.48
CA HIS A 10 -8.83 -5.39 18.36
C HIS A 10 -8.81 -3.88 18.63
N VAL A 11 -8.14 -3.13 17.75
CA VAL A 11 -8.24 -1.68 17.71
C VAL A 11 -9.37 -1.33 16.74
N TYR A 12 -10.50 -0.89 17.29
CA TYR A 12 -11.57 -0.29 16.50
C TYR A 12 -11.25 1.18 16.24
N VAL A 13 -11.29 1.61 14.98
CA VAL A 13 -11.29 3.04 14.62
C VAL A 13 -12.75 3.50 14.66
N SER A 14 -13.15 4.08 15.79
CA SER A 14 -14.41 4.81 15.88
C SER A 14 -14.30 6.11 15.07
N ARG A 15 -15.24 6.29 14.12
CA ARG A 15 -15.45 7.54 13.41
C ARG A 15 -15.76 8.63 14.43
N GLY A 16 -14.82 9.54 14.68
CA GLY A 16 -15.10 10.75 15.46
C GLY A 16 -13.91 11.40 16.14
N ASP A 17 -12.84 10.68 16.45
CA ASP A 17 -11.82 11.19 17.39
C ASP A 17 -10.42 11.23 16.78
N CYS A 18 -9.85 12.45 16.69
CA CYS A 18 -8.44 12.66 16.42
C CYS A 18 -7.61 12.03 17.53
N CYS A 19 -6.92 10.93 17.23
CA CYS A 19 -6.04 10.25 18.18
C CYS A 19 -4.72 11.02 18.31
N CYS A 20 -4.56 11.76 19.39
CA CYS A 20 -3.27 12.30 19.84
C CYS A 20 -2.46 11.15 20.45
N ILE A 21 -1.61 10.49 19.67
CA ILE A 21 -0.68 9.49 20.21
C ILE A 21 0.41 10.25 20.97
N SER A 22 0.38 10.17 22.30
CA SER A 22 1.42 10.72 23.17
C SER A 22 2.46 9.63 23.41
N PHE A 23 3.66 9.80 22.84
CA PHE A 23 4.84 9.02 23.20
C PHE A 23 5.91 9.95 23.77
N GLY A 24 6.45 9.56 24.93
CA GLY A 24 7.27 10.39 25.80
C GLY A 24 8.67 10.71 25.26
N ALA A 25 9.03 11.98 25.45
CA ALA A 25 10.31 12.53 25.89
C ALA A 25 11.63 11.90 25.35
N GLU A 26 12.06 12.34 24.18
CA GLU A 26 13.39 12.92 23.98
C GLU A 26 13.29 13.97 22.85
N LEU A 27 13.89 15.14 23.04
CA LEU A 27 13.57 16.41 22.37
C LEU A 27 13.62 16.35 20.83
N MET A 28 12.45 16.21 20.21
CA MET A 28 12.23 16.59 18.81
C MET A 28 11.47 17.91 18.79
N GLU A 29 12.14 19.01 18.44
CA GLU A 29 11.51 20.33 18.28
C GLU A 29 10.67 20.33 16.99
N ILE A 30 9.49 19.73 17.06
CA ILE A 30 8.47 19.86 16.01
C ILE A 30 7.87 21.25 16.17
N ARG A 31 8.26 22.17 15.29
CA ARG A 31 7.57 23.45 15.15
C ARG A 31 6.14 23.17 14.71
N GLY A 32 5.22 23.22 15.67
CA GLY A 32 3.79 23.22 15.37
C GLY A 32 3.45 24.33 14.38
N PRO A 33 2.43 24.17 13.53
CA PRO A 33 2.02 25.23 12.62
C PRO A 33 1.75 26.48 13.45
N GLY A 34 2.51 27.54 13.14
CA GLY A 34 2.52 28.77 13.91
C GLY A 34 1.15 29.42 14.02
N ASP A 35 1.06 30.33 14.98
CA ASP A 35 -0.08 31.19 15.26
C ASP A 35 -0.57 31.84 13.95
N VAL A 36 -1.70 31.37 13.42
CA VAL A 36 -2.34 31.97 12.24
C VAL A 36 -2.94 33.31 12.65
N SER A 37 -2.07 34.33 12.63
CA SER A 37 -2.44 35.72 12.81
C SER A 37 -3.55 36.12 11.83
N LYS A 38 -4.69 36.47 12.44
CA LYS A 38 -5.83 37.30 12.00
C LYS A 38 -6.00 37.50 10.49
N THR A 39 -7.19 37.08 10.04
CA THR A 39 -7.78 37.26 8.72
C THR A 39 -7.55 38.66 8.13
N THR A 40 -6.58 38.80 7.23
CA THR A 40 -6.57 39.90 6.27
C THR A 40 -7.47 39.53 5.11
N ARG A 41 -8.41 40.41 4.79
CA ARG A 41 -9.36 40.27 3.68
C ARG A 41 -8.59 40.37 2.38
N ILE A 42 -8.52 39.29 1.61
CA ILE A 42 -7.94 39.29 0.27
C ILE A 42 -8.85 40.14 -0.61
N GLU A 43 -8.38 41.30 -1.07
CA GLU A 43 -9.06 42.06 -2.12
C GLU A 43 -8.93 41.32 -3.44
N SER A 44 -10.06 41.15 -4.13
CA SER A 44 -10.13 40.47 -5.40
C SER A 44 -9.44 41.31 -6.49
N VAL A 45 -8.34 40.82 -7.04
CA VAL A 45 -7.74 41.34 -8.27
C VAL A 45 -8.77 41.25 -9.39
N LYS A 46 -9.18 42.40 -9.95
CA LYS A 46 -9.99 42.45 -11.18
C LYS A 46 -9.17 41.85 -12.31
N ARG A 47 -9.52 40.60 -12.68
CA ARG A 47 -9.03 39.92 -13.88
C ARG A 47 -9.56 40.67 -15.10
N SER A 48 -8.67 41.28 -15.88
CA SER A 48 -9.01 41.78 -17.21
C SER A 48 -9.43 40.60 -18.09
N THR A 49 -10.57 40.76 -18.76
CA THR A 49 -11.13 39.81 -19.71
C THR A 49 -10.18 39.66 -20.91
N GLY A 50 -9.46 38.53 -20.94
CA GLY A 50 -8.73 38.03 -22.10
C GLY A 50 -9.46 36.84 -22.70
N SER A 51 -9.47 36.80 -24.03
CA SER A 51 -10.24 35.98 -24.99
C SER A 51 -10.40 34.48 -24.73
N VAL A 52 -11.54 33.98 -25.21
CA VAL A 52 -12.04 32.59 -25.32
C VAL A 52 -10.97 31.57 -25.74
N GLY A 53 -10.88 30.46 -24.99
CA GLY A 53 -10.11 29.23 -25.26
C GLY A 53 -10.87 28.01 -24.69
N PRO A 54 -10.65 26.79 -25.20
CA PRO A 54 -11.69 25.78 -25.36
C PRO A 54 -12.22 25.21 -24.04
N GLU A 55 -13.49 24.84 -24.12
CA GLU A 55 -14.32 24.01 -23.25
C GLU A 55 -13.59 23.35 -22.08
N ALA A 56 -14.03 23.68 -20.87
CA ALA A 56 -13.59 23.10 -19.63
C ALA A 56 -13.89 21.59 -19.61
N ALA A 57 -12.97 20.81 -20.15
CA ALA A 57 -12.85 19.40 -19.86
C ALA A 57 -12.87 19.26 -18.33
N HIS A 58 -13.79 18.44 -17.82
CA HIS A 58 -13.81 18.08 -16.41
C HIS A 58 -12.45 17.47 -16.08
N ALA A 59 -11.58 18.30 -15.49
CA ALA A 59 -10.32 17.86 -14.93
C ALA A 59 -10.68 16.96 -13.74
N GLY A 60 -10.80 15.66 -14.01
CA GLY A 60 -10.89 14.64 -13.00
C GLY A 60 -9.73 14.88 -12.03
N ARG A 61 -10.07 15.11 -10.77
CA ARG A 61 -9.09 15.38 -9.72
C ARG A 61 -8.24 14.12 -9.59
N GLU A 62 -7.06 14.17 -10.17
CA GLU A 62 -6.15 13.04 -10.27
C GLU A 62 -5.41 12.92 -8.94
N ASP A 63 -5.91 12.06 -8.05
CA ASP A 63 -5.25 11.76 -6.79
C ASP A 63 -3.96 10.99 -7.07
N THR A 64 -2.84 11.69 -7.06
CA THR A 64 -1.51 11.11 -7.24
C THR A 64 -1.00 10.59 -5.91
N VAL A 65 -0.61 9.31 -5.87
CA VAL A 65 0.03 8.68 -4.70
C VAL A 65 1.53 8.52 -4.94
N GLU A 66 2.34 9.19 -4.13
CA GLU A 66 3.80 9.07 -4.18
C GLU A 66 4.27 7.94 -3.25
N PHE A 67 4.87 6.89 -3.82
CA PHE A 67 5.44 5.81 -3.04
C PHE A 67 6.83 6.17 -2.51
N SER A 68 6.98 6.11 -1.18
CA SER A 68 8.28 6.29 -0.52
C SER A 68 9.30 5.25 -0.98
N GLN A 69 10.58 5.63 -0.98
CA GLN A 69 11.67 4.73 -1.36
C GLN A 69 11.74 3.48 -0.47
N ILE A 70 11.37 3.60 0.80
CA ILE A 70 11.31 2.50 1.77
C ILE A 70 10.18 1.53 1.41
N SER A 71 8.99 2.02 1.04
CA SER A 71 7.88 1.18 0.60
C SER A 71 8.25 0.34 -0.63
N ARG A 72 9.01 0.92 -1.56
CA ARG A 72 9.54 0.20 -2.75
C ARG A 72 10.55 -0.89 -2.35
N LEU A 73 11.42 -0.61 -1.39
CA LEU A 73 12.39 -1.60 -0.88
C LEU A 73 11.70 -2.74 -0.12
N LEU A 74 10.75 -2.42 0.76
CA LEU A 74 9.99 -3.41 1.51
C LEU A 74 9.17 -4.32 0.59
N SER A 75 8.56 -3.76 -0.45
CA SER A 75 7.85 -4.53 -1.47
C SER A 75 8.78 -5.57 -2.12
N LYS A 76 10.00 -5.16 -2.51
CA LYS A 76 11.02 -6.07 -3.08
C LYS A 76 11.46 -7.17 -2.11
N LEU A 77 11.63 -6.84 -0.83
CA LEU A 77 11.96 -7.83 0.19
C LEU A 77 10.81 -8.80 0.41
N SER A 78 9.56 -8.31 0.45
CA SER A 78 8.37 -9.15 0.61
C SER A 78 8.08 -10.03 -0.61
N SER A 79 8.46 -9.57 -1.81
CA SER A 79 8.32 -10.32 -3.05
C SER A 79 9.46 -11.31 -3.27
N THR A 80 10.46 -11.34 -2.39
CA THR A 80 11.55 -12.33 -2.44
C THR A 80 11.19 -13.46 -1.48
N PRO A 81 10.51 -14.51 -1.96
CA PRO A 81 10.29 -15.68 -1.11
C PRO A 81 11.64 -16.26 -0.72
N GLU A 82 11.83 -16.56 0.56
CA GLU A 82 12.93 -17.43 0.97
C GLU A 82 12.78 -18.73 0.17
N VAL A 83 13.74 -19.00 -0.72
CA VAL A 83 13.70 -20.18 -1.56
C VAL A 83 13.78 -21.37 -0.63
N ARG A 84 12.67 -22.11 -0.53
CA ARG A 84 12.61 -23.40 0.17
C ARG A 84 13.40 -24.43 -0.63
N HIS A 85 14.72 -24.37 -0.55
CA HIS A 85 15.65 -25.18 -1.33
C HIS A 85 15.27 -26.67 -1.30
N ASP A 86 14.92 -27.21 -0.14
CA ASP A 86 14.50 -28.61 0.01
C ASP A 86 13.29 -28.98 -0.87
N ARG A 87 12.28 -28.09 -0.95
CA ARG A 87 11.09 -28.34 -1.79
C ARG A 87 11.41 -28.25 -3.27
N VAL A 88 12.34 -27.36 -3.64
CA VAL A 88 12.77 -27.22 -5.03
C VAL A 88 13.52 -28.46 -5.48
N GLU A 89 14.41 -29.00 -4.66
CA GLU A 89 15.15 -30.22 -4.95
C GLU A 89 14.23 -31.45 -5.05
N GLU A 90 13.24 -31.58 -4.16
CA GLU A 90 12.20 -32.61 -4.24
C GLU A 90 11.43 -32.56 -5.57
N ILE A 91 10.95 -31.37 -5.94
CA ILE A 91 10.20 -31.17 -7.20
C ILE A 91 11.09 -31.43 -8.42
N ARG A 92 12.36 -31.02 -8.39
CA ARG A 92 13.32 -31.32 -9.47
C ARG A 92 13.47 -32.82 -9.67
N ALA A 93 13.63 -33.58 -8.58
CA ALA A 93 13.71 -35.03 -8.65
C ALA A 93 12.42 -35.66 -9.21
N GLU A 94 11.23 -35.16 -8.85
CA GLU A 94 9.96 -35.59 -9.44
C GLU A 94 9.89 -35.33 -10.96
N ILE A 95 10.42 -34.18 -11.42
CA ILE A 95 10.46 -33.82 -12.85
C ILE A 95 11.40 -34.74 -13.62
N GLU A 96 12.59 -35.02 -13.08
CA GLU A 96 13.57 -35.93 -13.69
C GLU A 96 13.03 -37.36 -13.81
N ARG A 97 12.26 -37.81 -12.81
CA ARG A 97 11.56 -39.11 -12.85
C ARG A 97 10.33 -39.13 -13.77
N GLY A 98 9.87 -37.97 -14.25
CA GLY A 98 8.65 -37.84 -15.05
C GLY A 98 7.36 -37.98 -14.25
N GLU A 99 7.42 -38.06 -12.93
CA GLU A 99 6.26 -38.23 -12.03
C GLU A 99 5.59 -36.89 -11.67
N TYR A 100 6.22 -35.77 -12.01
CA TYR A 100 5.68 -34.45 -11.70
C TYR A 100 4.40 -34.13 -12.49
N MET A 101 4.26 -34.64 -13.71
CA MET A 101 3.15 -34.35 -14.62
C MET A 101 2.04 -35.40 -14.48
N THR A 102 1.04 -35.12 -13.64
CA THR A 102 -0.16 -35.95 -13.52
C THR A 102 -1.37 -35.25 -14.13
N ASP A 103 -2.39 -36.02 -14.50
CA ASP A 103 -3.62 -35.48 -15.10
C ASP A 103 -4.33 -34.48 -14.17
N GLU A 104 -4.29 -34.71 -12.86
CA GLU A 104 -4.87 -33.80 -11.87
C GLU A 104 -4.14 -32.46 -11.83
N LYS A 105 -2.80 -32.49 -11.82
CA LYS A 105 -1.96 -31.27 -11.82
C LYS A 105 -2.16 -30.49 -13.13
N LEU A 106 -2.30 -31.19 -14.26
CA LEU A 106 -2.53 -30.58 -15.57
C LEU A 106 -3.91 -29.91 -15.64
N ASN A 107 -4.97 -30.62 -15.25
CA ASN A 107 -6.33 -30.06 -15.23
C ASN A 107 -6.42 -28.84 -14.29
N ALA A 108 -5.80 -28.93 -13.11
CA ALA A 108 -5.75 -27.80 -12.17
C ALA A 108 -5.01 -26.59 -12.76
N ALA A 109 -3.89 -26.81 -13.44
CA ALA A 109 -3.14 -25.75 -14.12
C ALA A 109 -3.96 -25.11 -15.25
N MET A 110 -4.67 -25.91 -16.03
CA MET A 110 -5.56 -25.43 -17.09
C MET A 110 -6.71 -24.59 -16.55
N ASN A 111 -7.41 -25.06 -15.51
CA ASN A 111 -8.50 -24.31 -14.89
C ASN A 111 -8.01 -22.96 -14.37
N ARG A 112 -6.88 -22.94 -13.66
CA ARG A 112 -6.29 -21.69 -13.14
C ARG A 112 -5.88 -20.73 -14.27
N LEU A 113 -5.44 -21.24 -15.41
CA LEU A 113 -5.14 -20.41 -16.58
C LEU A 113 -6.42 -19.77 -17.14
N LEU A 114 -7.51 -20.53 -17.26
CA LEU A 114 -8.80 -20.01 -17.74
C LEU A 114 -9.37 -18.96 -16.79
N ASP A 115 -9.28 -19.16 -15.47
CA ASP A 115 -9.71 -18.20 -14.45
C ASP A 115 -8.96 -16.86 -14.54
N LEU A 116 -7.70 -16.86 -14.98
CA LEU A 116 -6.91 -15.64 -15.15
C LEU A 116 -7.25 -14.85 -16.42
N LEU A 117 -7.91 -15.49 -17.40
CA LEU A 117 -8.24 -14.89 -18.69
C LEU A 117 -9.69 -14.36 -18.75
N SER A 118 -10.55 -14.76 -17.80
CA SER A 118 -11.92 -14.25 -17.66
C SER A 118 -11.97 -12.95 -16.88
#